data_AF-A0A969X0P3-F1
#
_entry.id   AF-A0A969X0P3-F1
#
_cell.length_a   1.000
_cell.length_b   1.000
_cell.length_c   1.000
_cell.angle_alpha   90.00
_cell.angle_beta   90.00
_cell.angle_gamma   90.00
#
_symmetry.space_group_name_H-M   'P 1'
#
loop_
_entity.id
_entity.type
_entity.pdbx_description
1 polymer ?
#
loop_
_entity_poly.entity_id
_entity_poly.type
_entity_poly.pdbx_seq_one_letter_code
_entity_poly.pdbx_strand_id
1 'polypeptide(L)'
;MQALEKHAEINAILVGTDLDPTGLEGLQGGAVSAINGAHWINSGFSAALLQNYLDGHAILDKNGQAPVITVPIIVLPKEQSELYKKFWLDSMPFTVEEMQSVAYRWNPDVTLDYIQNMLNKYSIKERLLKRLEEGKVTADELKAVGISVN
;
A
#
# COMPACT_ATOMS: atom_id res chain seq x y z
N MET A 1 -14.23 12.07 14.82
CA MET A 1 -13.59 12.97 15.80
C MET A 1 -14.55 14.05 16.30
N GLN A 2 -15.15 14.84 15.41
CA GLN A 2 -16.11 15.91 15.76
C GLN A 2 -17.26 15.53 16.71
N ALA A 3 -17.74 14.29 16.68
CA ALA A 3 -18.76 13.83 17.63
C ALA A 3 -18.20 13.64 19.05
N LEU A 4 -17.02 13.03 19.20
CA LEU A 4 -16.39 12.82 20.51
C LEU A 4 -15.94 14.14 21.15
N GLU A 5 -15.52 15.12 20.33
CA GLU A 5 -15.21 16.48 20.80
C GLU A 5 -16.41 17.18 21.47
N LYS A 6 -17.64 16.85 21.04
CA LYS A 6 -18.88 17.38 21.62
C LYS A 6 -19.36 16.60 22.84
N HIS A 7 -18.74 15.45 23.11
CA HIS A 7 -19.15 14.48 24.13
C HIS A 7 -17.92 14.05 24.94
N ALA A 8 -17.30 15.01 25.65
CA ALA A 8 -16.08 14.80 26.42
C ALA A 8 -16.23 13.78 27.57
N GLU A 9 -17.47 13.45 27.95
CA GLU A 9 -17.80 12.39 28.90
C GLU A 9 -17.55 10.99 28.34
N ILE A 10 -17.47 10.83 27.02
CA ILE A 10 -17.30 9.54 26.37
C ILE A 10 -15.80 9.24 26.24
N ASN A 11 -15.35 8.20 26.94
CA ASN A 11 -14.03 7.61 26.73
C ASN A 11 -14.14 6.44 25.75
N ALA A 12 -13.74 6.65 24.49
CA ALA A 12 -13.82 5.64 23.43
C ALA A 12 -12.47 5.43 22.75
N ILE A 13 -12.21 4.19 22.31
CA ILE A 13 -11.09 3.85 21.43
C ILE A 13 -11.54 4.11 19.99
N LEU A 14 -10.87 5.05 19.32
CA LEU A 14 -11.15 5.33 17.92
C LEU A 14 -10.22 4.51 17.02
N VAL A 15 -10.81 3.69 16.17
CA VAL A 15 -10.12 2.97 15.09
C VAL A 15 -10.74 3.34 13.75
N GLY A 16 -9.94 3.30 12.69
CA GLY A 16 -10.39 3.73 11.36
C GLY A 16 -9.85 2.87 10.23
N THR A 17 -10.45 3.07 9.06
CA THR A 17 -9.89 2.69 7.77
C THR A 17 -9.66 3.95 6.94
N ASP A 18 -8.87 3.80 5.88
CA ASP A 18 -8.32 4.84 5.03
C ASP A 18 -7.20 5.66 5.67
N LEU A 19 -5.99 5.37 5.21
CA LEU A 19 -4.77 6.12 5.52
C LEU A 19 -4.66 7.37 4.63
N ASP A 20 -5.68 8.22 4.68
CA ASP A 20 -5.69 9.55 4.07
C ASP A 20 -5.02 10.59 4.98
N PRO A 21 -4.81 11.86 4.54
CA PRO A 21 -4.19 12.88 5.37
C PRO A 21 -4.87 13.11 6.73
N THR A 22 -6.20 13.11 6.79
CA THR A 22 -6.95 13.32 8.04
C THR A 22 -6.82 12.13 8.99
N GLY A 23 -6.86 10.91 8.46
CA GLY A 23 -6.60 9.69 9.21
C GLY A 23 -5.19 9.66 9.79
N LEU A 24 -4.20 10.11 9.00
CA LEU A 24 -2.80 10.21 9.42
C LEU A 24 -2.61 11.25 10.53
N GLU A 25 -3.19 12.45 10.39
CA GLU A 25 -3.19 13.49 11.42
C GLU A 25 -3.82 12.99 12.73
N GLY A 26 -4.94 12.26 12.64
CA GLY A 26 -5.60 11.64 13.78
C GLY A 26 -4.71 10.61 14.50
N LEU A 27 -3.99 9.77 13.76
CA LEU A 27 -3.03 8.81 14.32
C LEU A 27 -1.85 9.53 15.00
N GLN A 28 -1.30 10.56 14.34
CA GLN A 28 -0.18 11.34 14.87
C GLN A 28 -0.54 12.13 16.14
N GLY A 29 -1.72 12.74 16.14
CA GLY A 29 -2.27 13.45 17.30
C GLY A 29 -2.70 12.55 18.45
N GLY A 30 -2.76 11.22 18.23
CA GLY A 30 -3.22 10.25 19.21
C GLY A 30 -4.75 10.21 19.39
N ALA A 31 -5.49 10.95 18.56
CA ALA A 31 -6.96 10.92 18.53
C ALA A 31 -7.49 9.60 17.95
N VAL A 32 -6.72 8.95 17.07
CA VAL A 32 -6.99 7.63 16.50
C VAL A 32 -5.96 6.65 17.05
N SER A 33 -6.42 5.55 17.66
CA SER A 33 -5.57 4.54 18.27
C SER A 33 -4.97 3.57 17.26
N ALA A 34 -5.68 3.28 16.17
CA ALA A 34 -5.19 2.47 15.08
C ALA A 34 -5.94 2.80 13.79
N ILE A 35 -5.23 2.82 12.67
CA ILE A 35 -5.82 3.02 11.35
C ILE A 35 -5.17 2.08 10.35
N ASN A 36 -6.01 1.50 9.49
CA ASN A 36 -5.57 0.65 8.40
C ASN A 36 -5.89 1.28 7.04
N GLY A 37 -5.20 0.88 5.98
CA GLY A 37 -5.42 1.48 4.67
C GLY A 37 -4.41 1.04 3.62
N ALA A 38 -4.06 2.00 2.75
CA ALA A 38 -3.14 1.82 1.62
C ALA A 38 -3.61 0.80 0.56
N HIS A 39 -4.87 0.39 0.60
CA HIS A 39 -5.47 -0.57 -0.34
C HIS A 39 -5.87 0.07 -1.68
N TRP A 40 -5.81 1.40 -1.79
CA TRP A 40 -6.09 2.17 -3.02
C TRP A 40 -5.20 1.78 -4.21
N ILE A 41 -4.07 1.10 -3.96
CA ILE A 41 -3.22 0.52 -5.01
C ILE A 41 -3.98 -0.47 -5.92
N ASN A 42 -5.09 -1.04 -5.44
CA ASN A 42 -5.96 -1.97 -6.17
C ASN A 42 -6.33 -1.45 -7.56
N SER A 43 -6.47 -0.14 -7.72
CA SER A 43 -6.85 0.52 -8.95
C SER A 43 -5.77 0.37 -10.03
N GLY A 44 -4.49 0.45 -9.65
CA GLY A 44 -3.36 0.25 -10.57
C GLY A 44 -3.29 -1.18 -11.09
N PHE A 45 -3.45 -2.17 -10.20
CA PHE A 45 -3.46 -3.59 -10.59
C PHE A 45 -4.69 -3.96 -11.42
N SER A 46 -5.86 -3.41 -11.09
CA SER A 46 -7.08 -3.61 -11.89
C SER A 46 -6.95 -3.01 -13.30
N ALA A 47 -6.33 -1.83 -13.42
CA ALA A 47 -6.03 -1.22 -14.70
C ALA A 47 -5.04 -2.05 -15.53
N ALA A 48 -4.03 -2.64 -14.89
CA ALA A 48 -3.10 -3.55 -15.56
C ALA A 48 -3.80 -4.81 -16.10
N LEU A 49 -4.69 -5.43 -15.33
CA LEU A 49 -5.50 -6.58 -15.80
C LEU A 49 -6.36 -6.19 -17.02
N LEU A 50 -7.00 -5.02 -16.97
CA LEU A 50 -7.78 -4.52 -18.10
C LEU A 50 -6.90 -4.26 -19.33
N GLN A 51 -5.73 -3.64 -19.16
CA GLN A 51 -4.81 -3.39 -20.26
C GLN A 51 -4.36 -4.71 -20.91
N ASN A 52 -4.00 -5.72 -20.10
CA ASN A 52 -3.64 -7.05 -20.58
C ASN A 52 -4.74 -7.68 -21.45
N TYR A 53 -6.01 -7.58 -21.01
CA TYR A 53 -7.15 -8.03 -21.80
C TYR A 53 -7.26 -7.28 -23.15
N LEU A 54 -7.12 -5.94 -23.14
CA LEU A 54 -7.20 -5.11 -24.35
C LEU A 54 -6.03 -5.35 -25.30
N ASP A 55 -4.85 -5.71 -24.79
CA ASP A 55 -3.66 -6.09 -25.56
C ASP A 55 -3.77 -7.54 -26.12
N GLY A 56 -4.91 -8.22 -25.91
CA GLY A 56 -5.14 -9.57 -26.39
C GLY A 56 -4.49 -10.68 -25.56
N HIS A 57 -4.04 -10.35 -24.34
CA HIS A 57 -3.36 -11.27 -23.43
C HIS A 57 -4.04 -11.29 -22.06
N ALA A 58 -5.30 -11.72 -22.02
CA ALA A 58 -6.06 -11.78 -20.77
C ALA A 58 -5.36 -12.67 -19.72
N ILE A 59 -5.10 -12.11 -18.53
CA ILE A 59 -4.64 -12.87 -17.38
C ILE A 59 -5.86 -13.50 -16.70
N LEU A 60 -5.95 -14.83 -16.72
CA LEU A 60 -7.10 -15.60 -16.24
C LEU A 60 -6.73 -16.47 -15.04
N ASP A 61 -7.73 -16.84 -14.24
CA ASP A 61 -7.61 -17.84 -13.20
C ASP A 61 -7.58 -19.27 -13.79
N LYS A 62 -7.46 -20.28 -12.90
CA LYS A 62 -7.45 -21.70 -13.28
C LYS A 62 -8.73 -22.18 -13.99
N ASN A 63 -9.81 -21.42 -13.93
CA ASN A 63 -11.08 -21.73 -14.58
C ASN A 63 -11.28 -20.94 -15.88
N GLY A 64 -10.27 -20.17 -16.32
CA GLY A 64 -10.38 -19.30 -17.49
C GLY A 64 -11.22 -18.04 -17.26
N GLN A 65 -11.40 -17.60 -16.02
CA GLN A 65 -12.18 -16.42 -15.64
C GLN A 65 -11.28 -15.25 -15.23
N ALA A 66 -11.84 -14.04 -15.20
CA ALA A 66 -11.15 -12.89 -14.63
C ALA A 66 -10.78 -13.17 -13.16
N PRO A 67 -9.52 -12.99 -12.76
CA PRO A 67 -9.06 -13.37 -11.43
C PRO A 67 -9.59 -12.42 -10.35
N VAL A 68 -9.95 -12.97 -9.20
CA VAL A 68 -10.14 -12.20 -7.97
C VAL A 68 -8.79 -12.12 -7.25
N ILE A 69 -8.27 -10.90 -7.10
CA ILE A 69 -6.98 -10.65 -6.47
C ILE A 69 -7.22 -9.97 -5.11
N THR A 70 -6.59 -10.51 -4.07
CA THR A 70 -6.62 -9.91 -2.73
C THR A 70 -5.47 -8.94 -2.59
N VAL A 71 -5.77 -7.70 -2.21
CA VAL A 71 -4.78 -6.68 -1.86
C VAL A 71 -4.71 -6.60 -0.34
N PRO A 72 -3.52 -6.70 0.28
CA PRO A 72 -3.43 -6.62 1.73
C PRO A 72 -3.75 -5.20 2.22
N ILE A 73 -4.42 -5.13 3.36
CA ILE A 73 -4.70 -3.88 4.06
C ILE A 73 -3.63 -3.71 5.14
N ILE A 74 -2.98 -2.55 5.16
CA ILE A 74 -1.86 -2.25 6.04
C ILE A 74 -2.38 -1.55 7.29
N VAL A 75 -2.02 -2.03 8.48
CA VAL A 75 -2.12 -1.26 9.73
C VAL A 75 -0.83 -0.46 9.89
N LEU A 76 -0.93 0.86 10.05
CA LEU A 76 0.24 1.73 10.09
C LEU A 76 0.67 2.02 11.55
N PRO A 77 1.89 1.64 11.96
CA PRO A 77 2.49 2.14 13.20
C PRO A 77 2.69 3.65 13.12
N LYS A 78 2.40 4.37 14.22
CA LYS A 78 2.51 5.84 14.28
C LYS A 78 3.90 6.34 13.90
N GLU A 79 4.94 5.61 14.30
CA GLU A 79 6.34 5.95 14.07
C GLU A 79 6.68 5.98 12.57
N GLN A 80 5.90 5.29 11.73
CA GLN A 80 6.12 5.18 10.28
C GLN A 80 5.33 6.21 9.47
N SER A 81 4.59 7.12 10.12
CA SER A 81 3.66 8.04 9.47
C SER A 81 4.30 8.97 8.42
N GLU A 82 5.48 9.51 8.71
CA GLU A 82 6.16 10.45 7.82
C GLU A 82 6.68 9.76 6.55
N LEU A 83 7.25 8.56 6.69
CA LEU A 83 7.68 7.77 5.54
C LEU A 83 6.47 7.27 4.73
N TYR A 84 5.36 6.93 5.39
CA TYR A 84 4.11 6.62 4.71
C TYR A 84 3.63 7.81 3.88
N LYS A 85 3.53 9.01 4.48
CA LYS A 85 3.15 10.24 3.76
C LYS A 85 4.03 10.44 2.51
N LYS A 86 5.35 10.40 2.69
CA LYS A 86 6.33 10.62 1.61
C LYS A 86 6.16 9.65 0.43
N PHE A 87 5.91 8.37 0.71
CA PHE A 87 5.97 7.32 -0.32
C PHE A 87 4.61 6.76 -0.78
N TRP A 88 3.52 7.09 -0.08
CA TRP A 88 2.15 6.70 -0.47
C TRP A 88 1.23 7.89 -0.77
N LEU A 89 1.41 9.05 -0.13
CA LEU A 89 0.51 10.20 -0.32
C LEU A 89 1.13 11.23 -1.26
N ASP A 90 2.41 11.54 -1.06
CA ASP A 90 3.16 12.50 -1.88
C ASP A 90 3.82 11.81 -3.10
N SER A 91 3.71 10.49 -3.20
CA SER A 91 4.29 9.67 -4.25
C SER A 91 3.51 8.36 -4.44
N MET A 92 4.05 7.44 -5.25
CA MET A 92 3.48 6.12 -5.49
C MET A 92 4.30 5.04 -4.76
N PRO A 93 3.66 4.03 -4.13
CA PRO A 93 4.38 2.97 -3.43
C PRO A 93 5.07 1.96 -4.37
N PHE A 94 4.68 1.92 -5.64
CA PHE A 94 5.37 1.17 -6.70
C PHE A 94 6.01 2.14 -7.69
N THR A 95 7.14 1.76 -8.28
CA THR A 95 7.75 2.50 -9.38
C THR A 95 6.97 2.32 -10.67
N VAL A 96 7.29 3.13 -11.68
CA VAL A 96 6.72 2.97 -13.02
C VAL A 96 7.11 1.62 -13.60
N GLU A 97 8.36 1.18 -13.41
CA GLU A 97 8.88 -0.09 -13.91
C GLU A 97 8.19 -1.28 -13.23
N GLU A 98 7.96 -1.22 -11.92
CA GLU A 98 7.19 -2.24 -11.18
C GLU A 98 5.74 -2.31 -11.68
N MET A 99 5.10 -1.18 -12.01
CA MET A 99 3.75 -1.18 -12.57
C MET A 99 3.70 -1.58 -14.05
N GLN A 100 4.77 -1.32 -14.82
CA GLN A 100 4.87 -1.81 -16.20
C GLN A 100 5.08 -3.32 -16.24
N SER A 101 5.79 -3.90 -15.27
CA SER A 101 6.09 -5.34 -15.26
C SER A 101 4.86 -6.23 -15.03
N VAL A 102 3.72 -5.66 -14.60
CA VAL A 102 2.45 -6.39 -14.49
C VAL A 102 1.61 -6.33 -15.79
N ALA A 103 2.13 -5.75 -16.86
CA ALA A 103 1.48 -5.73 -18.17
C ALA A 103 2.34 -6.43 -19.25
N TYR A 104 1.68 -7.29 -20.03
CA TYR A 104 2.26 -8.18 -21.04
C TYR A 104 3.15 -7.45 -22.04
N ARG A 105 2.77 -6.22 -22.39
CA ARG A 105 3.51 -5.33 -23.29
C ARG A 105 4.97 -5.11 -22.87
N TRP A 106 5.25 -5.08 -21.57
CA TRP A 106 6.61 -4.89 -21.03
C TRP A 106 7.17 -6.14 -20.34
N ASN A 107 6.30 -7.09 -20.00
CA ASN A 107 6.69 -8.37 -19.42
C ASN A 107 5.91 -9.51 -20.09
N PRO A 108 6.45 -10.14 -21.15
CA PRO A 108 5.77 -11.23 -21.84
C PRO A 108 5.55 -12.48 -20.98
N ASP A 109 6.28 -12.59 -19.86
CA ASP A 109 6.18 -13.70 -18.90
C ASP A 109 5.26 -13.37 -17.71
N VAL A 110 4.47 -12.29 -17.79
CA VAL A 110 3.54 -11.93 -16.72
C VAL A 110 2.48 -13.01 -16.52
N THR A 111 2.26 -13.38 -15.26
CA THR A 111 1.25 -14.36 -14.86
C THR A 111 0.43 -13.85 -13.70
N LEU A 112 -0.69 -14.51 -13.41
CA LEU A 112 -1.46 -14.24 -12.20
C LEU A 112 -0.60 -14.42 -10.93
N ASP A 113 0.23 -15.47 -10.89
CA ASP A 113 1.14 -15.72 -9.77
C ASP A 113 2.19 -14.61 -9.61
N TYR A 114 2.69 -14.05 -10.71
CA TYR A 114 3.60 -12.90 -10.66
C TYR A 114 2.94 -11.70 -9.95
N ILE A 115 1.70 -11.37 -10.33
CA ILE A 115 0.94 -10.27 -9.73
C ILE A 115 0.64 -10.56 -8.25
N GLN A 116 0.19 -11.77 -7.93
CA GLN A 116 -0.09 -12.17 -6.56
C GLN A 116 1.17 -12.14 -5.69
N ASN A 117 2.32 -12.58 -6.20
CA ASN A 117 3.59 -12.51 -5.47
C ASN A 117 4.03 -11.07 -5.19
N MET A 118 3.78 -10.14 -6.13
CA MET A 118 4.02 -8.72 -5.89
C MET A 118 3.13 -8.18 -4.76
N LEU A 119 1.85 -8.52 -4.77
CA LEU A 119 0.90 -8.09 -3.73
C LEU A 119 1.10 -8.77 -2.38
N ASN A 120 1.53 -10.03 -2.35
CA ASN A 120 1.87 -10.74 -1.09
C ASN A 120 3.07 -10.10 -0.39
N LYS A 121 3.95 -9.42 -1.14
CA LYS A 121 5.07 -8.65 -0.60
C LYS A 121 4.69 -7.20 -0.29
N TYR A 122 3.46 -6.76 -0.58
CA TYR A 122 3.04 -5.39 -0.32
C TYR A 122 2.86 -5.17 1.20
N SER A 123 3.84 -4.51 1.79
CA SER A 123 3.84 -4.07 3.18
C SER A 123 4.64 -2.77 3.31
N ILE A 124 4.47 -2.05 4.42
CA ILE A 124 5.30 -0.86 4.69
C ILE A 124 6.79 -1.21 4.67
N LYS A 125 7.16 -2.30 5.36
CA LYS A 125 8.55 -2.75 5.45
C LYS A 125 9.17 -3.01 4.09
N GLU A 126 8.58 -3.89 3.28
CA GLU A 126 9.14 -4.27 1.98
C GLU A 126 9.22 -3.08 1.02
N ARG A 127 8.25 -2.16 1.09
CA ARG A 127 8.26 -0.95 0.27
C ARG A 127 9.32 0.06 0.73
N LEU A 128 9.53 0.20 2.03
CA LEU A 128 10.60 1.07 2.54
C LEU A 128 12.00 0.47 2.31
N LEU A 129 12.16 -0.85 2.39
CA LEU A 129 13.40 -1.54 1.98
C LEU A 129 13.67 -1.32 0.49
N LYS A 130 12.64 -1.33 -0.36
CA LYS A 130 12.81 -0.95 -1.77
C LYS A 130 13.28 0.49 -1.93
N ARG A 131 12.73 1.42 -1.15
CA ARG A 131 13.18 2.83 -1.17
C ARG A 131 14.62 2.98 -0.69
N LEU A 132 15.10 2.10 0.19
CA LEU A 132 16.51 2.05 0.58
C LEU A 132 17.40 1.61 -0.59
N GLU A 133 17.02 0.55 -1.32
CA GLU A 133 17.74 0.10 -2.53
C GLU A 133 17.84 1.21 -3.59
N GLU A 134 16.80 2.04 -3.71
CA GLU A 134 16.76 3.19 -4.62
C GLU A 134 17.50 4.43 -4.11
N GLY A 135 18.03 4.40 -2.87
CA GLY A 135 18.70 5.54 -2.24
C GLY A 135 17.76 6.70 -1.86
N LYS A 136 16.45 6.45 -1.74
CA LYS A 136 15.43 7.48 -1.38
C LYS A 136 15.20 7.62 0.12
N VAL A 137 15.71 6.69 0.91
CA VAL A 137 15.73 6.67 2.37
C VAL A 137 17.02 5.98 2.81
N THR A 138 17.55 6.36 3.97
CA THR A 138 18.76 5.78 4.56
C THR A 138 18.44 4.65 5.54
N ALA A 139 19.41 3.79 5.83
CA ALA A 139 19.24 2.73 6.81
C ALA A 139 18.95 3.27 8.23
N ASP A 140 19.48 4.44 8.58
CA ASP A 140 19.26 5.06 9.88
C ASP A 140 17.84 5.63 10.01
N GLU A 141 17.28 6.22 8.93
CA GLU A 141 15.86 6.60 8.88
C GLU A 141 14.94 5.39 9.08
N LEU A 142 15.26 4.23 8.48
CA LEU A 142 14.47 3.01 8.67
C LEU A 142 14.56 2.46 10.09
N LYS A 143 15.75 2.43 10.68
CA LYS A 143 15.94 2.00 12.07
C LYS A 143 15.18 2.91 13.05
N ALA A 144 15.17 4.22 12.80
CA ALA A 144 14.47 5.20 13.64
C ALA A 144 12.95 4.94 13.73
N VAL A 145 12.36 4.28 12.73
CA VAL A 145 10.93 3.93 12.69
C VAL A 145 10.66 2.44 12.94
N GLY A 146 11.64 1.73 13.48
CA GLY A 146 11.51 0.32 13.89
C GLY A 146 11.62 -0.70 12.75
N ILE A 147 12.24 -0.34 11.62
CA ILE A 147 12.45 -1.26 10.50
C ILE A 147 13.90 -1.77 10.50
N SER A 148 14.06 -3.08 10.68
CA SER A 148 15.36 -3.75 10.60
C SER A 148 15.84 -3.87 9.15
N VAL A 149 17.09 -3.47 8.93
CA VAL A 149 17.84 -3.63 7.68
C VAL A 149 18.91 -4.67 7.95
N ASN A 150 18.68 -5.92 7.53
CA ASN A 150 19.64 -7.03 7.65
C ASN A 150 20.20 -7.38 6.27
#